data_AF-A0A0F9LCB6-F1
#
_entry.id   AF-A0A0F9LCB6-F1
#
_cell.length_a   1.000
_cell.length_b   1.000
_cell.length_c   1.000
_cell.angle_alpha   90.00
_cell.angle_beta   90.00
_cell.angle_gamma   90.00
#
_symmetry.space_group_name_H-M   'P 1'
#
loop_
_entity.id
_entity.type
_entity.pdbx_description
1 polymer ?
#
loop_
_entity_poly.entity_id
_entity_poly.type
_entity_poly.pdbx_seq_one_letter_code
_entity_poly.pdbx_strand_id
1 'polypeptide(L)'
;MYDYRVTFAEIEKKDKSKDVKKVCPIINGTDFTKSICSRVKEKLEDGGEFIYNHRKKECLILLYLQSSKKRRLETLGHEVRHCVDRILKHSCVDDIESAALLSGYLTMKIFK
;
A
#
# COMPACT_ATOMS: atom_id res chain seq x y z
N MET A 1 -14.38 1.67 10.09
CA MET A 1 -13.42 2.22 9.10
C MET A 1 -12.03 2.49 9.67
N TYR A 2 -11.88 3.06 10.88
CA TYR A 2 -10.57 3.47 11.40
C TYR A 2 -9.70 2.37 12.03
N ASP A 3 -10.27 1.18 12.27
CA ASP A 3 -9.55 0.04 12.86
C ASP A 3 -8.58 -0.66 11.89
N TYR A 4 -8.52 -0.21 10.63
CA TYR A 4 -7.59 -0.77 9.67
C TYR A 4 -6.17 -0.27 9.93
N ARG A 5 -5.23 -1.20 10.07
CA ARG A 5 -3.82 -0.87 10.12
C ARG A 5 -3.29 -0.72 8.70
N VAL A 6 -2.98 0.51 8.31
CA VAL A 6 -2.36 0.79 7.01
C VAL A 6 -0.88 1.00 7.23
N THR A 7 -0.09 0.18 6.55
CA THR A 7 1.37 0.28 6.53
C THR A 7 1.80 0.82 5.17
N PHE A 8 2.65 1.83 5.17
CA PHE A 8 3.23 2.40 3.96
C PHE A 8 4.71 2.04 3.89
N ALA A 9 5.17 1.57 2.74
CA ALA A 9 6.57 1.22 2.50
C ALA A 9 7.00 1.71 1.12
N GLU A 10 8.18 2.34 1.05
CA GLU A 10 8.75 2.86 -0.19
C GLU A 10 10.11 2.20 -0.46
N ILE A 11 10.29 1.67 -1.67
CA ILE A 11 11.52 1.03 -2.11
C ILE A 11 12.32 2.01 -2.95
N GLU A 12 13.25 2.71 -2.29
CA GLU A 12 14.06 3.76 -2.92
C GLU A 12 15.28 3.22 -3.68
N LYS A 13 15.59 1.92 -3.57
CA LYS A 13 16.77 1.29 -4.21
C LYS A 13 16.44 -0.13 -4.66
N LYS A 14 16.93 -0.52 -5.85
CA LYS A 14 16.73 -1.86 -6.45
C LYS A 14 17.17 -3.03 -5.53
N ASP A 15 18.05 -2.78 -4.56
CA ASP A 15 18.58 -3.83 -3.66
C ASP A 15 17.96 -3.84 -2.24
N LYS A 16 16.92 -3.04 -1.98
CA LYS A 16 16.22 -3.01 -0.67
C LYS A 16 15.21 -4.16 -0.48
N SER A 17 15.49 -5.34 -1.05
CA SER A 17 14.72 -6.56 -0.78
C SER A 17 14.64 -6.92 0.71
N LYS A 18 15.58 -6.42 1.52
CA LYS A 18 15.58 -6.53 2.98
C LYS A 18 14.46 -5.71 3.66
N ASP A 19 14.09 -4.57 3.10
CA ASP A 19 13.02 -3.73 3.66
C ASP A 19 11.65 -4.34 3.38
N VAL A 20 11.45 -4.87 2.17
CA VAL A 20 10.26 -5.66 1.79
C VAL A 20 10.05 -6.84 2.73
N LYS A 21 11.12 -7.55 3.08
CA LYS A 21 11.09 -8.67 4.03
C LYS A 21 10.71 -8.27 5.46
N LYS A 22 10.82 -7.01 5.86
CA LYS A 22 10.36 -6.55 7.19
C LYS A 22 8.86 -6.27 7.19
N VAL A 23 8.30 -5.82 6.07
CA VAL A 23 6.89 -5.37 6.00
C VAL A 23 5.94 -6.46 5.48
N CYS A 24 6.39 -7.33 4.57
CA CYS A 24 5.56 -8.37 3.95
C CYS A 24 5.14 -9.53 4.87
N PRO A 25 5.96 -10.03 5.83
CA PRO A 25 5.55 -11.13 6.70
C PRO A 25 4.34 -10.78 7.58
N ILE A 26 4.19 -9.48 7.88
CA ILE A 26 3.11 -8.95 8.72
C ILE A 26 1.76 -9.28 8.09
N ILE A 27 1.66 -9.19 6.76
CA ILE A 27 0.37 -9.18 6.07
C ILE A 27 0.04 -10.53 5.41
N ASN A 28 0.96 -11.25 4.77
CA ASN A 28 0.57 -12.42 3.94
C ASN A 28 1.55 -13.64 3.93
N GLY A 29 2.39 -13.81 4.94
CA GLY A 29 3.23 -15.02 5.07
C GLY A 29 4.41 -15.08 4.09
N THR A 30 5.22 -16.14 4.19
CA THR A 30 6.55 -16.24 3.57
C THR A 30 6.55 -16.35 2.05
N ASP A 31 5.58 -17.04 1.45
CA ASP A 31 5.58 -17.26 -0.01
C ASP A 31 5.13 -16.03 -0.80
N PHE A 32 4.20 -15.26 -0.23
CA PHE A 32 3.83 -13.96 -0.76
C PHE A 32 5.00 -12.96 -0.72
N THR A 33 5.75 -12.99 0.39
CA THR A 33 6.97 -12.18 0.55
C THR A 33 8.01 -12.52 -0.53
N LYS A 34 8.16 -13.79 -0.91
CA LYS A 34 9.07 -14.21 -1.98
C LYS A 34 8.63 -13.65 -3.34
N SER A 35 7.34 -13.69 -3.65
CA SER A 35 6.79 -13.16 -4.90
C SER A 35 6.98 -11.64 -5.04
N ILE A 36 6.76 -10.87 -3.97
CA ILE A 36 7.06 -9.43 -4.01
C ILE A 36 8.56 -9.20 -4.15
N CYS A 37 9.39 -9.95 -3.42
CA CYS A 37 10.84 -9.84 -3.55
C CYS A 37 11.33 -10.15 -4.96
N SER A 38 10.72 -11.10 -5.69
CA SER A 38 11.08 -11.40 -7.07
C SER A 38 10.64 -10.26 -8.01
N ARG A 39 9.43 -9.72 -7.85
CA ARG A 39 8.95 -8.57 -8.66
C ARG A 39 9.83 -7.33 -8.48
N VAL A 40 10.19 -7.01 -7.23
CA VAL A 40 11.12 -5.90 -6.91
C VAL A 40 12.47 -6.07 -7.60
N LYS A 41 12.94 -7.31 -7.77
CA LYS A 41 14.19 -7.64 -8.47
C LYS A 41 14.05 -7.63 -9.99
N GLU A 42 12.92 -8.07 -10.52
CA GLU A 42 12.70 -8.27 -11.96
C GLU A 42 12.43 -6.97 -12.74
N LYS A 43 11.82 -5.96 -12.10
CA LYS A 43 11.72 -4.52 -12.48
C LYS A 43 10.52 -3.91 -11.75
N LEU A 44 10.54 -2.58 -11.53
CA LEU A 44 9.43 -1.65 -11.79
C LEU A 44 9.80 -0.28 -11.23
N GLU A 45 10.36 0.58 -12.09
CA GLU A 45 10.29 2.02 -11.83
C GLU A 45 8.83 2.48 -12.05
N ASP A 46 8.36 3.47 -11.31
CA ASP A 46 7.03 4.09 -11.40
C ASP A 46 5.82 3.19 -11.12
N GLY A 47 6.00 2.10 -10.37
CA GLY A 47 4.91 1.21 -9.96
C GLY A 47 4.56 1.26 -8.47
N GLY A 48 3.41 0.72 -8.12
CA GLY A 48 2.97 0.51 -6.74
C GLY A 48 2.26 -0.84 -6.62
N GLU A 49 2.06 -1.29 -5.38
CA GLU A 49 1.26 -2.46 -5.08
C GLU A 49 0.49 -2.28 -3.78
N PHE A 50 -0.83 -2.45 -3.86
CA PHE A 50 -1.72 -2.52 -2.72
C PHE A 50 -1.99 -3.97 -2.33
N ILE A 51 -1.79 -4.28 -1.05
CA ILE A 51 -1.99 -5.62 -0.48
C ILE A 51 -2.94 -5.49 0.71
N TYR A 52 -3.85 -6.45 0.82
CA TYR A 52 -4.87 -6.43 1.85
C TYR A 52 -5.03 -7.79 2.52
N ASN A 53 -5.05 -7.80 3.85
CA ASN A 53 -5.46 -8.95 4.64
C ASN A 53 -6.74 -8.62 5.41
N HIS A 54 -7.86 -9.16 4.92
CA HIS A 54 -9.18 -8.95 5.51
C HIS A 54 -9.27 -9.42 6.96
N ARG A 55 -8.75 -10.61 7.25
CA ARG A 55 -8.87 -11.25 8.57
C ARG A 55 -8.19 -10.43 9.65
N LYS A 56 -7.06 -9.80 9.32
CA LYS A 56 -6.29 -8.96 10.24
C LYS A 56 -6.67 -7.48 10.18
N LYS A 57 -7.52 -7.07 9.25
CA LYS A 57 -7.79 -5.66 8.92
C LYS A 57 -6.50 -4.88 8.65
N GLU A 58 -5.57 -5.46 7.90
CA GLU A 58 -4.29 -4.84 7.57
C GLU A 58 -4.18 -4.54 6.06
N CYS A 59 -3.60 -3.38 5.74
CA CYS A 59 -3.30 -2.94 4.38
C CYS A 59 -1.80 -2.64 4.27
N LEU A 60 -1.18 -3.03 3.16
CA LEU A 60 0.13 -2.56 2.72
C LEU A 60 -0.06 -1.68 1.50
N ILE A 61 0.54 -0.51 1.51
CA ILE A 61 0.81 0.25 0.30
C ILE A 61 2.32 0.19 0.08
N LEU A 62 2.73 -0.43 -1.01
CA LEU A 62 4.13 -0.53 -1.42
C LEU A 62 4.34 0.38 -2.63
N LEU A 63 5.30 1.30 -2.56
CA LEU A 63 5.77 2.01 -3.73
C LEU A 63 7.13 1.47 -4.16
N TYR A 64 7.26 1.18 -5.45
CA TYR A 64 8.54 0.87 -6.05
C TYR A 64 9.34 2.14 -6.31
N LEU A 65 10.53 2.02 -6.90
CA LEU A 65 11.37 3.17 -7.24
C LEU A 65 10.59 4.13 -8.14
N GLN A 66 10.52 5.42 -7.82
CA GLN A 66 9.79 6.39 -8.63
C GLN A 66 10.78 7.30 -9.38
N SER A 67 10.53 7.56 -10.65
CA SER A 67 11.35 8.39 -11.54
C SER A 67 11.26 9.88 -11.21
N SER A 68 10.17 10.31 -10.57
CA SER A 68 9.93 11.71 -10.22
C SER A 68 8.98 11.84 -9.04
N LYS A 69 9.01 13.02 -8.38
CA LYS A 69 8.04 13.37 -7.33
C LYS A 69 6.59 13.33 -7.85
N LYS A 70 6.37 13.73 -9.10
CA LYS A 70 5.04 13.69 -9.73
C LYS A 70 4.54 12.26 -9.84
N ARG A 71 5.36 11.35 -10.40
CA ARG A 71 4.99 9.93 -10.49
C ARG A 71 4.78 9.30 -9.13
N ARG A 72 5.65 9.60 -8.17
CA ARG A 72 5.47 9.16 -6.79
C ARG A 72 4.10 9.53 -6.22
N LEU A 73 3.66 10.77 -6.39
CA LEU A 73 2.36 11.23 -5.89
C LEU A 73 1.18 10.58 -6.63
N GLU A 74 1.29 10.41 -7.95
CA GLU A 74 0.25 9.75 -8.75
C GLU A 74 0.10 8.27 -8.38
N THR A 75 1.21 7.53 -8.28
CA THR A 75 1.23 6.13 -7.86
C THR A 75 0.69 6.00 -6.43
N LEU A 76 1.13 6.87 -5.51
CA LEU A 76 0.62 6.85 -4.14
C LEU A 76 -0.89 7.10 -4.09
N GLY A 77 -1.38 8.09 -4.83
CA GLY A 77 -2.82 8.38 -4.91
C GLY A 77 -3.61 7.19 -5.44
N HIS A 78 -3.09 6.50 -6.45
CA HIS A 78 -3.68 5.29 -7.01
C HIS A 78 -3.78 4.17 -5.97
N GLU A 79 -2.69 3.85 -5.26
CA GLU A 79 -2.71 2.80 -4.24
C GLU A 79 -3.55 3.15 -3.01
N VAL A 80 -3.58 4.43 -2.62
CA VAL A 80 -4.47 4.92 -1.56
C VAL A 80 -5.93 4.73 -1.97
N ARG A 81 -6.28 4.97 -3.23
CA ARG A 81 -7.64 4.74 -3.73
C ARG A 81 -8.06 3.27 -3.60
N HIS A 82 -7.19 2.33 -3.97
CA HIS A 82 -7.44 0.89 -3.76
C HIS A 82 -7.68 0.56 -2.29
N CYS A 83 -6.89 1.15 -1.39
CA CYS A 83 -7.06 0.97 0.05
C CYS A 83 -8.42 1.48 0.54
N VAL A 84 -8.83 2.69 0.12
CA VAL A 84 -10.12 3.29 0.46
C VAL A 84 -11.27 2.41 -0.02
N ASP A 85 -11.29 2.09 -1.31
CA ASP A 85 -12.36 1.29 -1.93
C ASP A 85 -12.48 -0.07 -1.25
N ARG A 86 -11.35 -0.69 -0.89
CA ARG A 86 -11.34 -1.98 -0.19
C ARG A 86 -11.93 -1.88 1.22
N ILE A 87 -11.51 -0.88 2.00
CA ILE A 87 -12.00 -0.68 3.36
C ILE A 87 -13.52 -0.39 3.37
N LEU A 88 -13.99 0.46 2.46
CA LEU A 88 -15.41 0.81 2.35
C LEU A 88 -16.25 -0.38 1.93
N LYS A 89 -15.83 -1.11 0.90
CA LYS A 89 -16.48 -2.33 0.44
C LYS A 89 -16.63 -3.36 1.57
N HIS A 90 -15.59 -3.56 2.38
CA HIS A 90 -15.65 -4.48 3.52
C HIS A 90 -16.44 -3.94 4.71
N SER A 91 -16.65 -2.64 4.79
CA SER A 91 -17.49 -2.01 5.81
C SER A 91 -18.94 -1.87 5.37
N CYS A 92 -19.28 -2.35 4.15
CA CYS A 92 -20.58 -2.15 3.51
C CYS A 92 -21.01 -0.67 3.47
N VAL A 93 -20.04 0.23 3.25
CA VAL A 93 -20.27 1.67 3.12
C VAL A 93 -20.18 2.02 1.64
N ASP A 94 -21.27 2.57 1.10
CA ASP A 94 -21.36 3.10 -0.27
C ASP A 94 -21.76 4.56 -0.19
N ASP A 95 -20.83 5.39 0.29
CA ASP A 95 -21.03 6.81 0.52
C ASP A 95 -19.77 7.59 0.12
N ILE A 96 -19.97 8.65 -0.67
CA ILE A 96 -18.89 9.45 -1.23
C ILE A 96 -18.20 10.29 -0.17
N GLU A 97 -18.94 10.77 0.85
CA GLU A 97 -18.37 11.56 1.94
C GLU A 97 -17.44 10.69 2.81
N SER A 98 -17.87 9.47 3.10
CA SER A 98 -17.07 8.47 3.79
C SER A 98 -15.77 8.14 3.04
N ALA A 99 -15.82 8.08 1.70
CA ALA A 99 -14.63 7.89 0.88
C ALA A 99 -13.65 9.09 0.97
N ALA A 100 -14.18 10.31 0.93
CA ALA A 100 -13.38 11.52 1.07
C ALA A 100 -12.73 11.62 2.46
N LEU A 101 -13.49 11.35 3.52
CA LEU A 101 -13.01 11.36 4.92
C LEU A 101 -11.91 10.30 5.14
N LEU A 102 -12.10 9.09 4.62
CA LEU A 102 -11.09 8.03 4.73
C LEU A 102 -9.81 8.39 3.98
N SER A 103 -9.94 8.93 2.77
CA SER A 103 -8.80 9.37 1.95
C SER A 103 -7.98 10.44 2.68
N GLY A 104 -8.65 11.43 3.29
CA GLY A 104 -8.01 12.45 4.10
C GLY A 104 -7.28 11.86 5.32
N TYR A 105 -7.94 10.97 6.06
CA TYR A 105 -7.34 10.29 7.20
C TYR A 105 -6.09 9.47 6.84
N LEU A 106 -6.15 8.67 5.78
CA LEU A 106 -5.03 7.86 5.31
C LEU A 106 -3.86 8.74 4.84
N THR A 107 -4.15 9.82 4.12
CA THR A 107 -3.15 10.78 3.69
C THR A 107 -2.41 11.37 4.89
N MET A 108 -3.13 11.83 5.93
CA MET A 108 -2.50 12.34 7.14
C MET A 108 -1.61 11.31 7.85
N LYS A 109 -1.95 10.01 7.78
CA LYS A 109 -1.12 8.96 8.37
C LYS A 109 0.14 8.66 7.55
N ILE A 110 0.06 8.76 6.23
CA ILE A 110 1.20 8.48 5.33
C ILE A 110 2.23 9.60 5.35
N PHE A 111 1.78 10.85 5.49
CA PHE A 111 2.65 12.04 5.48
C PHE A 111 3.03 12.57 6.87
N LYS A 112 2.72 11.82 7.95
CA LYS A 112 3.22 12.08 9.31
C LYS A 112 4.61 11.51 9.50
#